data_AF-A0A2R7MKF1-F1
#
_entry.id   AF-A0A2R7MKF1-F1
#
_cell.length_a   1.000
_cell.length_b   1.000
_cell.length_c   1.000
_cell.angle_alpha   90.00
_cell.angle_beta   90.00
_cell.angle_gamma   90.00
#
_symmetry.space_group_name_H-M   'P 1'
#
loop_
_entity.id
_entity.type
_entity.pdbx_description
1 polymer ?
#
loop_
_entity_poly.entity_id
_entity_poly.type
_entity_poly.pdbx_seq_one_letter_code
_entity_poly.pdbx_strand_id
1 'polypeptide(L)'
;GEDRAADVVEIARRYRAVVHCFGTVAHPDGRCWQAEPGGSGLGTAGSGDVLSGAIAGFAAQGMDAERAAVWGGWTHARAGDRLTERVGMGFLARDLLPELTAVVHES
;
A
#
# COMPACT_ATOMS: atom_id res chain seq x y z
N GLY A 1 -8.91 3.31 13.34
CA GLY A 1 -9.01 3.54 14.79
C GLY A 1 -7.68 3.19 15.43
N GLU A 2 -7.38 3.78 16.57
CA GLU A 2 -6.12 3.57 17.32
C GLU A 2 -5.80 2.09 17.56
N ASP A 3 -6.83 1.25 17.73
CA ASP A 3 -6.73 -0.20 17.92
C ASP A 3 -5.95 -0.90 16.79
N ARG A 4 -6.20 -0.52 15.52
CA ARG A 4 -5.53 -1.13 14.36
C ARG A 4 -4.02 -0.88 14.34
N ALA A 5 -3.57 0.28 14.79
CA ALA A 5 -2.13 0.58 14.79
C ALA A 5 -1.41 -0.29 15.83
N ALA A 6 -2.01 -0.46 17.00
CA ALA A 6 -1.50 -1.36 18.04
C ALA A 6 -1.45 -2.81 17.55
N ASP A 7 -2.53 -3.31 16.93
CA ASP A 7 -2.59 -4.66 16.36
C ASP A 7 -1.50 -4.91 15.33
N VAL A 8 -1.31 -3.97 14.40
CA VAL A 8 -0.32 -4.10 13.31
C VAL A 8 1.11 -4.08 13.87
N VAL A 9 1.37 -3.28 14.91
CA VAL A 9 2.66 -3.29 15.63
C VAL A 9 2.87 -4.61 16.37
N GLU A 10 1.84 -5.18 17.01
CA GLU A 10 1.91 -6.49 17.66
C GLU A 10 2.26 -7.59 16.65
N ILE A 11 1.58 -7.61 15.50
CA ILE A 11 1.84 -8.55 14.42
C ILE A 11 3.28 -8.38 13.91
N ALA A 12 3.73 -7.13 13.68
CA ALA A 12 5.10 -6.86 13.22
C ALA A 12 6.15 -7.41 14.19
N ARG A 13 5.97 -7.19 15.50
CA ARG A 13 6.84 -7.74 16.56
C ARG A 13 6.83 -9.25 16.57
N ARG A 14 5.64 -9.87 16.54
CA ARG A 14 5.46 -11.33 16.59
C ARG A 14 6.19 -12.03 15.45
N TYR A 15 6.11 -11.48 14.24
CA TYR A 15 6.73 -12.07 13.05
C TYR A 15 8.13 -11.54 12.73
N ARG A 16 8.62 -10.53 13.48
CA ARG A 16 9.88 -9.83 13.22
C ARG A 16 9.97 -9.32 11.77
N ALA A 17 8.87 -8.74 11.29
CA ALA A 17 8.71 -8.33 9.91
C ALA A 17 8.01 -6.98 9.81
N VAL A 18 8.28 -6.23 8.73
CA VAL A 18 7.49 -5.06 8.38
C VAL A 18 6.11 -5.52 7.92
N VAL A 19 5.05 -4.90 8.45
CA VAL A 19 3.66 -5.24 8.14
C VAL A 19 2.97 -4.02 7.55
N HIS A 20 2.37 -4.17 6.37
CA HIS A 20 1.46 -3.19 5.79
C HIS A 20 0.02 -3.70 5.89
N CYS A 21 -0.87 -2.92 6.51
CA CYS A 21 -2.29 -3.24 6.67
C CYS A 21 -3.13 -1.98 6.60
N PHE A 22 -3.91 -1.84 5.52
CA PHE A 22 -4.93 -0.79 5.37
C PHE A 22 -4.44 0.63 5.71
N GLY A 23 -3.35 1.06 5.07
CA GLY A 23 -2.74 2.38 5.29
C GLY A 23 -1.80 2.47 6.51
N THR A 24 -1.75 1.44 7.35
CA THR A 24 -0.78 1.34 8.46
C THR A 24 0.43 0.52 8.03
N VAL A 25 1.63 1.04 8.23
CA VAL A 25 2.89 0.28 8.16
C VAL A 25 3.52 0.22 9.54
N ALA A 26 3.86 -0.97 10.02
CA ALA A 26 4.61 -1.12 11.26
C ALA A 26 5.91 -1.89 11.04
N HIS A 27 6.96 -1.45 11.73
CA HIS A 27 8.25 -2.11 11.78
C HIS A 27 8.39 -2.86 13.13
N PRO A 28 9.10 -4.00 13.19
CA PRO A 28 9.19 -4.83 14.39
C PRO A 28 9.83 -4.16 15.61
N ASP A 29 10.55 -3.04 15.43
CA ASP A 29 11.08 -2.22 16.54
C ASP A 29 10.04 -1.34 17.22
N GLY A 30 8.81 -1.29 16.71
CA GLY A 30 7.72 -0.45 17.22
C GLY A 30 7.52 0.87 16.49
N ARG A 31 8.33 1.21 15.47
CA ARG A 31 8.01 2.32 14.57
C ARG A 31 6.75 2.00 13.78
N CYS A 32 5.92 3.02 13.56
CA CYS A 32 4.66 2.90 12.85
C CYS A 32 4.42 4.16 12.01
N TRP A 33 3.91 3.98 10.80
CA TRP A 33 3.54 5.02 9.86
C TRP A 33 2.08 4.84 9.46
N GLN A 34 1.36 5.94 9.30
CA GLN A 34 -0.03 5.96 8.86
C GLN A 34 -0.15 6.82 7.62
N ALA A 35 -0.73 6.25 6.58
CA ALA A 35 -1.15 6.94 5.38
C ALA A 35 -2.67 6.81 5.24
N GLU A 36 -3.27 7.70 4.47
CA GLU A 36 -4.67 7.55 4.09
C GLU A 36 -4.82 6.23 3.31
N PRO A 37 -5.73 5.32 3.74
CA PRO A 37 -6.03 4.15 2.96
C PRO A 37 -6.70 4.60 1.65
N GLY A 38 -6.34 3.98 0.53
CA GLY A 38 -7.01 4.28 -0.74
C GLY A 38 -8.50 3.95 -0.70
N GLY A 39 -9.25 4.57 -1.61
CA GLY A 39 -10.72 4.50 -1.63
C GLY A 39 -11.31 3.10 -1.83
N SER A 40 -12.63 3.00 -1.67
CA SER A 40 -13.41 1.75 -1.81
C SER A 40 -13.26 1.08 -3.18
N GLY A 41 -12.86 1.82 -4.22
CA GLY A 41 -12.54 1.27 -5.55
C GLY A 41 -11.44 0.20 -5.52
N LEU A 42 -10.53 0.25 -4.54
CA LEU A 42 -9.49 -0.76 -4.36
C LEU A 42 -9.98 -2.12 -3.85
N GLY A 43 -11.26 -2.23 -3.46
CA GLY A 43 -11.91 -3.48 -3.06
C GLY A 43 -12.18 -4.46 -4.21
N THR A 44 -11.31 -4.49 -5.22
CA THR A 44 -11.40 -5.38 -6.39
C THR A 44 -10.45 -6.58 -6.24
N ALA A 45 -10.84 -7.74 -6.77
CA ALA A 45 -10.04 -8.94 -6.71
C ALA A 45 -8.69 -8.73 -7.41
N GLY A 46 -7.59 -9.09 -6.74
CA GLY A 46 -6.21 -8.90 -7.23
C GLY A 46 -5.60 -7.53 -6.90
N SER A 47 -6.34 -6.59 -6.32
CA SER A 47 -5.79 -5.29 -5.90
C SER A 47 -4.64 -5.43 -4.89
N GLY A 48 -4.73 -6.42 -3.99
CA GLY A 48 -3.65 -6.76 -3.06
C GLY A 48 -2.38 -7.26 -3.75
N ASP A 49 -2.50 -8.04 -4.83
CA ASP A 49 -1.34 -8.51 -5.60
C ASP A 49 -0.62 -7.34 -6.28
N VAL A 50 -1.39 -6.36 -6.76
CA VAL A 50 -0.86 -5.13 -7.33
C VAL A 50 -0.10 -4.31 -6.27
N LEU A 51 -0.65 -4.17 -5.06
CA LEU A 51 0.04 -3.54 -3.94
C LEU A 51 1.34 -4.29 -3.58
N SER A 52 1.29 -5.62 -3.43
CA SER A 52 2.47 -6.42 -3.12
C SER A 52 3.55 -6.29 -4.20
N GLY A 53 3.15 -6.25 -5.48
CA GLY A 53 4.05 -6.00 -6.61
C GLY A 53 4.69 -4.61 -6.55
N ALA A 54 3.95 -3.56 -6.20
CA ALA A 54 4.49 -2.22 -6.02
C ALA A 54 5.53 -2.16 -4.89
N ILE A 55 5.22 -2.76 -3.72
CA ILE A 55 6.16 -2.86 -2.60
C ILE A 55 7.42 -3.61 -3.01
N ALA A 56 7.27 -4.76 -3.67
CA ALA A 56 8.41 -5.55 -4.15
C ALA A 56 9.26 -4.79 -5.18
N GLY A 57 8.63 -4.01 -6.06
CA GLY A 57 9.31 -3.15 -7.03
C GLY A 57 10.19 -2.10 -6.34
N PHE A 58 9.65 -1.36 -5.37
CA PHE A 58 10.43 -0.40 -4.59
C PHE A 58 11.57 -1.06 -3.81
N ALA A 59 11.32 -2.21 -3.18
CA ALA A 59 12.36 -2.96 -2.48
C ALA A 59 13.47 -3.43 -3.44
N ALA A 60 13.11 -3.86 -4.65
CA ALA A 60 14.07 -4.27 -5.69
C ALA A 60 14.96 -3.10 -6.18
N GLN A 61 14.51 -1.85 -5.99
CA GLN A 61 15.32 -0.66 -6.23
C GLN A 61 16.24 -0.28 -5.06
N GLY A 62 16.32 -1.11 -4.01
CA GLY A 62 17.21 -0.91 -2.87
C GLY A 62 16.59 -0.10 -1.73
N MET A 63 15.27 0.11 -1.73
CA MET A 63 14.60 0.69 -0.56
C MET A 63 14.52 -0.32 0.59
N ASP A 64 14.70 0.15 1.82
CA ASP A 64 14.42 -0.66 3.01
C ASP A 64 12.94 -1.05 3.07
N ALA A 65 12.65 -2.17 3.73
CA ALA A 65 11.31 -2.76 3.75
C ALA A 65 10.22 -1.80 4.25
N GLU A 66 10.47 -0.99 5.28
CA GLU A 66 9.51 -0.01 5.76
C GLU A 66 9.25 1.11 4.74
N ARG A 67 10.29 1.55 4.03
CA ARG A 67 10.17 2.60 3.01
C ARG A 67 9.44 2.07 1.79
N ALA A 68 9.78 0.86 1.35
CA ALA A 68 9.09 0.18 0.25
C ALA A 68 7.61 -0.06 0.57
N ALA A 69 7.28 -0.45 1.81
CA ALA A 69 5.91 -0.63 2.25
C ALA A 69 5.11 0.68 2.27
N VAL A 70 5.71 1.77 2.79
CA VAL A 70 5.07 3.09 2.82
C VAL A 70 4.83 3.62 1.41
N TRP A 71 5.86 3.62 0.55
CA TRP A 71 5.73 4.12 -0.83
C TRP A 71 4.83 3.24 -1.68
N GLY A 72 4.94 1.91 -1.57
CA GLY A 72 4.07 0.97 -2.27
C GLY A 72 2.59 1.16 -1.91
N GLY A 73 2.30 1.33 -0.61
CA GLY A 73 0.96 1.63 -0.12
C GLY A 73 0.43 2.96 -0.64
N TRP A 74 1.24 4.02 -0.58
CA TRP A 74 0.87 5.35 -1.05
C TRP A 74 0.61 5.39 -2.57
N THR A 75 1.50 4.80 -3.37
CA THR A 75 1.35 4.76 -4.83
C THR A 75 0.10 3.97 -5.22
N HIS A 76 -0.15 2.83 -4.56
CA HIS A 76 -1.36 2.02 -4.78
C HIS A 76 -2.65 2.76 -4.41
N ALA A 77 -2.67 3.45 -3.27
CA ALA A 77 -3.80 4.27 -2.86
C ALA A 77 -4.10 5.38 -3.88
N ARG A 78 -3.07 6.15 -4.25
CA ARG A 78 -3.20 7.26 -5.21
C ARG A 78 -3.62 6.79 -6.60
N ALA A 79 -3.12 5.63 -7.05
CA ALA A 79 -3.52 5.01 -8.31
C ALA A 79 -5.00 4.60 -8.28
N GLY A 80 -5.46 4.02 -7.17
CA GLY A 80 -6.86 3.67 -6.95
C GLY A 80 -7.78 4.88 -6.97
N ASP A 81 -7.38 5.98 -6.32
CA ASP A 81 -8.19 7.21 -6.25
C ASP A 81 -8.36 7.82 -7.65
N ARG A 82 -7.26 7.96 -8.41
CA ARG A 82 -7.31 8.48 -9.79
C ARG A 82 -8.15 7.60 -10.71
N LEU A 83 -8.03 6.29 -10.58
CA LEU A 83 -8.82 5.36 -11.36
C LEU A 83 -10.30 5.48 -11.01
N THR A 84 -10.63 5.58 -9.72
CA THR A 84 -12.00 5.78 -9.24
C THR A 84 -12.58 7.09 -9.76
N GLU A 85 -11.82 8.18 -9.76
CA GLU A 85 -12.24 9.47 -10.33
C GLU A 85 -12.55 9.36 -11.83
N ARG A 86 -11.77 8.58 -12.58
CA ARG A 86 -11.91 8.48 -14.03
C ARG A 86 -13.01 7.52 -14.49
N VAL A 87 -13.14 6.36 -13.85
CA VAL A 87 -14.04 5.29 -14.32
C VAL A 87 -15.08 4.85 -13.30
N GLY A 88 -15.07 5.41 -12.10
CA GLY A 88 -15.91 4.98 -10.99
C GLY A 88 -15.41 3.70 -10.31
N MET A 89 -16.27 3.09 -9.49
CA MET A 89 -15.99 1.82 -8.83
C MET A 89 -16.16 0.63 -9.79
N GLY A 90 -15.49 -0.49 -9.50
CA GLY A 90 -15.66 -1.75 -10.24
C GLY A 90 -14.62 -2.01 -11.33
N PHE A 91 -13.54 -1.21 -11.38
CA PHE A 91 -12.38 -1.53 -12.20
C PHE A 91 -11.69 -2.83 -11.74
N LEU A 92 -10.90 -3.42 -12.61
CA LEU A 92 -10.17 -4.65 -12.36
C LEU A 92 -8.75 -4.33 -11.90
N ALA A 93 -8.11 -5.24 -11.18
CA ALA A 93 -6.75 -5.02 -10.67
C ALA A 93 -5.74 -4.66 -11.78
N ARG A 94 -5.87 -5.24 -12.98
CA ARG A 94 -4.99 -4.89 -14.12
C ARG A 94 -5.10 -3.42 -14.56
N ASP A 95 -6.23 -2.78 -14.28
CA ASP A 95 -6.48 -1.39 -14.66
C ASP A 95 -5.72 -0.42 -13.74
N LEU A 96 -5.21 -0.89 -12.59
CA LEU A 96 -4.36 -0.11 -11.69
C LEU A 96 -2.92 0.03 -12.19
N LEU A 97 -2.41 -0.89 -13.01
CA LEU A 97 -0.99 -0.90 -13.42
C LEU A 97 -0.57 0.38 -14.19
N PRO A 98 -1.36 0.89 -15.15
CA PRO A 98 -1.04 2.16 -15.80
C PRO A 98 -1.04 3.33 -14.82
N GLU A 99 -1.97 3.36 -13.86
CA GLU A 99 -2.05 4.42 -12.85
C GLU A 99 -0.89 4.38 -11.86
N LEU A 100 -0.47 3.19 -11.42
CA LEU A 100 0.72 3.03 -10.58
C LEU A 100 1.94 3.66 -11.25
N THR A 101 2.17 3.33 -12.52
CA THR A 101 3.31 3.86 -13.29
C THR A 101 3.23 5.38 -13.41
N ALA A 102 2.05 5.92 -13.71
CA ALA A 102 1.84 7.36 -13.79
C ALA A 102 2.15 8.07 -12.45
N VAL A 103 1.67 7.52 -11.33
CA VAL A 103 1.91 8.09 -9.99
C VAL A 103 3.39 8.09 -9.61
N VAL A 104 4.13 7.03 -9.93
CA VAL A 104 5.58 6.96 -9.66
C VAL A 104 6.36 8.04 -10.41
N HIS A 105 5.96 8.37 -11.64
CA HIS A 105 6.65 9.37 -12.46
C HIS A 105 6.25 10.82 -12.16
N GLU A 106 5.22 11.04 -11.35
CA GLU A 106 4.81 12.38 -10.89
C GLU A 106 5.55 12.83 -9.61
N SER A 107 6.35 11.94 -9.01
CA SER A 107 7.05 12.15 -7.72
C SER A 107 8.47 12.70 -7.88
#